data_AF-A0A563DFF8-F1
#
_entry.id   AF-A0A563DFF8-F1
#
_cell.length_a   1.000
_cell.length_b   1.000
_cell.length_c   1.000
_cell.angle_alpha   90.00
_cell.angle_beta   90.00
_cell.angle_gamma   90.00
#
_symmetry.space_group_name_H-M   'P 1'
#
loop_
_entity.id
_entity.type
_entity.pdbx_description
1 polymer ?
#
loop_
_entity_poly.entity_id
_entity_poly.type
_entity_poly.pdbx_seq_one_letter_code
_entity_poly.pdbx_strand_id
1 'polypeptide(L)'
;MIKKVFLLAVVGMAVVSCDKKSGNSASVSTLKTNDEKASYIIGSNMAQNLKAQGFDKTINWDVFMQGIKDKLEGKKSLFPEDSIQSFMTTYIPDHAEKVKKSNAEEGKKFLEENKKKSGVKTTPSGLQYKVEKEGTGANPTSEDIVSVNYVLKTIDGYVADDSKKINGKPVDIPLNQVVPGWQEGVKLMNKGSKYTLYVPSELAYGENGPVGPNQTLIFEVELVDFKPDSKKDQQAIPQGGIKQMDEEQNKDLNVQSQQPKK
;
A
#
# COMPACT_ATOMS: atom_id res chain seq x y z
N MET A 1 27.05 -85.36 28.60
CA MET A 1 28.18 -85.00 27.71
C MET A 1 27.77 -83.80 26.87
N ILE A 2 28.62 -82.78 26.88
CA ILE A 2 28.51 -81.52 26.15
C ILE A 2 28.59 -81.80 24.64
N LYS A 3 27.65 -81.25 23.85
CA LYS A 3 27.97 -80.74 22.51
C LYS A 3 27.25 -79.40 22.29
N LYS A 4 28.02 -78.50 21.70
CA LYS A 4 27.87 -77.05 21.66
C LYS A 4 27.61 -76.64 20.20
N VAL A 5 26.92 -75.50 20.02
CA VAL A 5 26.90 -74.58 18.85
C VAL A 5 26.04 -75.01 17.64
N PHE A 6 25.01 -74.24 17.26
CA PHE A 6 25.14 -73.11 16.31
C PHE A 6 23.91 -72.20 16.23
N LEU A 7 24.23 -70.92 16.06
CA LEU A 7 23.42 -69.73 15.91
C LEU A 7 22.70 -69.72 14.55
N LEU A 8 21.42 -69.32 14.52
CA LEU A 8 20.80 -68.67 13.35
C LEU A 8 19.56 -67.89 13.82
N ALA A 9 19.77 -66.61 14.08
CA ALA A 9 18.70 -65.65 14.28
C ALA A 9 18.11 -65.29 12.90
N VAL A 10 16.89 -65.73 12.63
CA VAL A 10 16.10 -65.23 11.50
C VAL A 10 15.47 -63.92 11.96
N VAL A 11 16.09 -62.80 11.58
CA VAL A 11 15.49 -61.47 11.68
C VAL A 11 14.34 -61.42 10.68
N GLY A 12 13.11 -61.39 11.20
CA GLY A 12 11.92 -61.14 10.40
C GLY A 12 12.02 -59.78 9.72
N MET A 13 12.04 -59.81 8.39
CA MET A 13 12.06 -58.65 7.51
C MET A 13 10.72 -57.91 7.66
N ALA A 14 10.70 -56.87 8.50
CA ALA A 14 9.62 -55.89 8.46
C ALA A 14 9.77 -55.09 7.17
N VAL A 15 8.96 -55.42 6.16
CA VAL A 15 8.73 -54.55 5.01
C VAL A 15 8.08 -53.27 5.52
N VAL A 16 8.89 -52.26 5.79
CA VAL A 16 8.44 -50.87 5.91
C VAL A 16 7.99 -50.48 4.51
N SER A 17 6.70 -50.67 4.25
CA SER A 17 6.01 -50.00 3.17
C SER A 17 6.12 -48.51 3.44
N CYS A 18 7.04 -47.84 2.75
CA CYS A 18 7.05 -46.40 2.65
C CYS A 18 5.74 -45.97 1.99
N ASP A 19 4.74 -45.68 2.80
CA ASP A 19 3.62 -44.83 2.40
C ASP A 19 4.20 -43.49 1.98
N LYS A 20 4.42 -43.37 0.68
CA LYS A 20 4.62 -42.12 -0.03
C LYS A 20 3.30 -41.37 0.08
N LYS A 21 3.01 -40.81 1.26
CA LYS A 21 2.03 -39.74 1.43
C LYS A 21 2.57 -38.56 0.64
N SER A 22 2.16 -38.51 -0.62
CA SER A 22 2.13 -37.30 -1.43
C SER A 22 1.64 -36.19 -0.52
N GLY A 23 2.47 -35.15 -0.37
CA GLY A 23 2.23 -34.04 0.53
C GLY A 23 0.84 -33.49 0.33
N ASN A 24 -0.06 -33.89 1.22
CA ASN A 24 -1.31 -33.20 1.43
C ASN A 24 -0.89 -31.84 1.98
N SER A 25 -0.93 -30.81 1.13
CA SER A 25 -0.74 -29.42 1.53
C SER A 25 -1.87 -29.10 2.52
N ALA A 26 -1.64 -29.40 3.80
CA ALA A 26 -2.57 -29.07 4.85
C ALA A 26 -2.66 -27.54 4.86
N SER A 27 -3.83 -27.00 4.53
CA SER A 27 -4.10 -25.59 4.64
C SER A 27 -3.83 -25.16 6.09
N VAL A 28 -2.84 -24.28 6.27
CA VAL A 28 -2.51 -23.73 7.59
C VAL A 28 -3.64 -22.78 7.98
N SER A 29 -4.50 -23.21 8.90
CA SER A 29 -5.64 -22.40 9.37
C SER A 29 -5.29 -21.45 10.51
N THR A 30 -4.14 -21.66 11.18
CA THR A 30 -3.69 -20.83 12.32
C THR A 30 -2.16 -20.70 12.33
N LEU A 31 -1.64 -19.49 12.55
CA LEU A 31 -0.21 -19.19 12.69
C LEU A 31 0.17 -19.15 14.18
N LYS A 32 0.85 -20.20 14.65
CA LYS A 32 1.18 -20.42 16.06
C LYS A 32 2.55 -19.87 16.42
N THR A 33 3.55 -20.09 15.58
CA THR A 33 4.94 -19.71 15.87
C THR A 33 5.32 -18.36 15.25
N ASN A 34 6.39 -17.73 15.76
CA ASN A 34 6.92 -16.51 15.14
C ASN A 34 7.46 -16.80 13.73
N ASP A 35 8.03 -17.97 13.50
CA ASP A 35 8.51 -18.38 12.17
C ASP A 35 7.38 -18.60 11.18
N GLU A 36 6.25 -19.18 11.60
CA GLU A 36 5.03 -19.30 10.80
C GLU A 36 4.46 -17.91 10.43
N LYS A 37 4.42 -16.99 11.40
CA LYS A 37 3.98 -15.61 11.16
C LYS A 37 4.91 -14.88 10.19
N ALA A 38 6.22 -14.97 10.40
CA ALA A 38 7.22 -14.36 9.53
C ALA A 38 7.12 -14.91 8.09
N SER A 39 7.00 -16.24 7.95
CA SER A 39 6.84 -16.91 6.64
C SER A 39 5.59 -16.44 5.91
N TYR A 40 4.45 -16.33 6.62
CA TYR A 40 3.20 -15.84 6.06
C TYR A 40 3.33 -14.38 5.59
N ILE A 41 3.93 -13.50 6.41
CA ILE A 41 4.13 -12.09 6.06
C ILE A 41 5.05 -11.95 4.85
N ILE A 42 6.16 -12.69 4.79
CA ILE A 42 7.08 -12.68 3.65
C ILE A 42 6.35 -13.10 2.37
N GLY A 43 5.61 -14.21 2.42
CA GLY A 43 4.81 -14.69 1.28
C GLY A 43 3.75 -13.67 0.84
N SER A 44 3.04 -13.07 1.80
CA SER A 44 2.05 -12.02 1.54
C SER A 44 2.66 -10.79 0.87
N ASN A 45 3.81 -10.31 1.36
CA ASN A 45 4.51 -9.16 0.79
C ASN A 45 5.02 -9.47 -0.63
N MET A 46 5.50 -10.70 -0.87
CA MET A 46 5.91 -11.12 -2.21
C MET A 46 4.72 -11.18 -3.17
N ALA A 47 3.59 -11.74 -2.73
CA ALA A 47 2.36 -11.79 -3.51
C ALA A 47 1.83 -10.38 -3.86
N GLN A 48 1.92 -9.43 -2.93
CA GLN A 48 1.59 -8.02 -3.18
C GLN A 48 2.45 -7.43 -4.31
N ASN A 49 3.76 -7.66 -4.29
CA ASN A 49 4.65 -7.18 -5.34
C ASN A 49 4.36 -7.85 -6.71
N LEU A 50 4.10 -9.15 -6.71
CA LEU A 50 3.72 -9.89 -7.93
C LEU A 50 2.41 -9.33 -8.52
N LYS A 51 1.43 -9.05 -7.68
CA LYS A 51 0.16 -8.45 -8.10
C LYS A 51 0.33 -7.05 -8.65
N ALA A 52 1.11 -6.20 -8.00
CA ALA A 52 1.38 -4.85 -8.48
C ALA A 52 2.04 -4.85 -9.88
N GLN A 53 2.81 -5.89 -10.19
CA GLN A 53 3.42 -6.11 -11.51
C GLN A 53 2.53 -6.93 -12.47
N GLY A 54 1.31 -7.30 -12.08
CA GLY A 54 0.37 -8.07 -12.92
C GLY A 54 0.76 -9.54 -13.13
N PHE A 55 1.64 -10.10 -12.30
CA PHE A 55 2.00 -11.53 -12.36
C PHE A 55 0.99 -12.44 -11.68
N ASP A 56 0.09 -11.91 -10.85
CA ASP A 56 -0.92 -12.70 -10.13
C ASP A 56 -1.87 -13.48 -11.06
N LYS A 57 -2.09 -12.98 -12.28
CA LYS A 57 -2.91 -13.65 -13.31
C LYS A 57 -2.14 -14.66 -14.17
N THR A 58 -0.80 -14.62 -14.18
CA THR A 58 0.04 -15.39 -15.13
C THR A 58 1.00 -16.37 -14.46
N ILE A 59 1.23 -16.23 -13.15
CA ILE A 59 2.19 -17.04 -12.41
C ILE A 59 1.74 -18.50 -12.32
N ASN A 60 2.68 -19.41 -12.59
CA ASN A 60 2.55 -20.82 -12.22
C ASN A 60 3.15 -21.00 -10.82
N TRP A 61 2.31 -21.16 -9.81
CA TRP A 61 2.73 -21.24 -8.40
C TRP A 61 3.61 -22.45 -8.10
N ASP A 62 3.38 -23.59 -8.77
CA ASP A 62 4.20 -24.79 -8.58
C ASP A 62 5.63 -24.55 -9.05
N VAL A 63 5.79 -23.99 -10.26
CA VAL A 63 7.11 -23.65 -10.85
C VAL A 63 7.79 -22.55 -10.05
N PHE A 64 7.03 -21.55 -9.61
CA PHE A 64 7.55 -20.46 -8.79
C PHE A 64 8.09 -20.96 -7.45
N MET A 65 7.32 -21.77 -6.72
CA MET A 65 7.75 -22.34 -5.45
C MET A 65 8.89 -23.35 -5.65
N GLN A 66 8.90 -24.08 -6.77
CA GLN A 66 10.03 -24.93 -7.14
C GLN A 66 11.31 -24.11 -7.32
N GLY A 67 11.26 -22.98 -8.04
CA GLY A 67 12.42 -22.11 -8.24
C GLY A 67 13.00 -21.58 -6.93
N ILE A 68 12.16 -21.18 -5.97
CA ILE A 68 12.60 -20.77 -4.62
C ILE A 68 13.29 -21.93 -3.90
N LYS A 69 12.66 -23.11 -3.87
CA LYS A 69 13.22 -24.30 -3.20
C LYS A 69 14.54 -24.74 -3.81
N ASP A 70 14.59 -24.87 -5.12
CA ASP A 70 15.77 -25.32 -5.85
C ASP A 70 16.95 -24.36 -5.62
N LYS A 71 16.69 -23.04 -5.57
CA LYS A 71 17.73 -22.04 -5.25
C LYS A 71 18.24 -22.16 -3.80
N LEU A 72 17.35 -22.32 -2.83
CA LEU A 72 17.72 -22.46 -1.41
C LEU A 72 18.47 -23.77 -1.12
N GLU A 73 18.13 -24.84 -1.82
CA GLU A 73 18.77 -26.15 -1.70
C GLU A 73 20.06 -26.26 -2.53
N GLY A 74 20.44 -25.22 -3.27
CA GLY A 74 21.64 -25.21 -4.11
C GLY A 74 21.56 -26.17 -5.31
N LYS A 75 20.36 -26.52 -5.76
CA LYS A 75 20.18 -27.36 -6.95
C LYS A 75 20.60 -26.61 -8.21
N LYS A 76 20.98 -27.37 -9.23
CA LYS A 76 21.24 -26.84 -10.56
C LYS A 76 19.97 -26.16 -11.08
N SER A 77 20.11 -24.91 -11.53
CA SER A 77 19.03 -24.15 -12.17
C SER A 77 18.45 -24.94 -13.34
N LEU A 78 17.11 -24.96 -13.44
CA LEU A 78 16.38 -25.48 -14.60
C LEU A 78 16.55 -24.59 -15.84
N PHE A 79 17.03 -23.37 -15.63
CA PHE A 79 17.31 -22.40 -16.68
C PHE A 79 18.84 -22.21 -16.84
N PRO A 80 19.40 -22.24 -18.05
CA PRO A 80 20.81 -21.92 -18.28
C PRO A 80 21.13 -20.50 -17.77
N GLU A 81 22.18 -20.34 -16.95
CA GLU A 81 22.45 -19.07 -16.25
C GLU A 81 22.67 -17.88 -17.20
N ASP A 82 23.37 -18.12 -18.32
CA ASP A 82 23.63 -17.15 -19.38
C ASP A 82 22.36 -16.68 -20.09
N SER A 83 21.30 -17.49 -20.05
CA SER A 83 20.04 -17.24 -20.71
C SER A 83 19.06 -16.47 -19.82
N ILE A 84 19.22 -16.50 -18.49
CA ILE A 84 18.29 -15.87 -17.53
C ILE A 84 18.19 -14.37 -17.80
N GLN A 85 19.33 -13.69 -17.87
CA GLN A 85 19.36 -12.24 -18.07
C GLN A 85 18.74 -11.85 -19.41
N SER A 86 19.12 -12.54 -20.51
CA SER A 86 18.58 -12.26 -21.84
C SER A 86 17.06 -12.45 -21.89
N PHE A 87 16.56 -13.56 -21.34
CA PHE A 87 15.12 -13.82 -21.29
C PHE A 87 14.38 -12.70 -20.53
N MET A 88 14.86 -12.34 -19.34
CA MET A 88 14.21 -11.33 -18.50
C MET A 88 14.23 -9.93 -19.13
N THR A 89 15.29 -9.57 -19.88
CA THR A 89 15.36 -8.27 -20.58
C THR A 89 14.30 -8.10 -21.67
N THR A 90 13.81 -9.20 -22.25
CA THR A 90 12.72 -9.17 -23.24
C THR A 90 11.36 -9.38 -22.58
N TYR A 91 11.27 -10.32 -21.65
CA TYR A 91 10.00 -10.73 -21.04
C TYR A 91 9.39 -9.64 -20.15
N ILE A 92 10.20 -8.96 -19.33
CA ILE A 92 9.68 -7.95 -18.39
C ILE A 92 9.03 -6.75 -19.11
N PRO A 93 9.66 -6.12 -20.12
CA PRO A 93 9.02 -5.02 -20.85
C PRO A 93 7.75 -5.46 -21.60
N ASP A 94 7.76 -6.62 -22.27
CA ASP A 94 6.59 -7.14 -22.98
C ASP A 94 5.42 -7.43 -22.04
N HIS A 95 5.71 -8.03 -20.87
CA HIS A 95 4.72 -8.24 -19.82
C HIS A 95 4.18 -6.90 -19.28
N ALA A 96 5.05 -5.94 -18.98
CA ALA A 96 4.64 -4.62 -18.50
C ALA A 96 3.71 -3.89 -19.48
N GLU A 97 4.00 -3.97 -20.79
CA GLU A 97 3.15 -3.37 -21.83
C GLU A 97 1.79 -4.06 -21.94
N LYS A 98 1.76 -5.40 -21.86
CA LYS A 98 0.51 -6.17 -21.81
C LYS A 98 -0.34 -5.78 -20.60
N VAL A 99 0.27 -5.64 -19.43
CA VAL A 99 -0.42 -5.24 -18.19
C VAL A 99 -0.92 -3.80 -18.29
N LYS A 100 -0.10 -2.86 -18.79
CA LYS A 100 -0.51 -1.47 -19.07
C LYS A 100 -1.78 -1.40 -19.92
N LYS A 101 -1.79 -2.12 -21.04
CA LYS A 101 -2.90 -2.16 -21.98
C LYS A 101 -4.15 -2.81 -21.35
N SER A 102 -3.99 -3.96 -20.71
CA SER A 102 -5.10 -4.67 -20.05
C SER A 102 -5.76 -3.80 -18.98
N ASN A 103 -4.97 -3.14 -18.13
CA ASN A 103 -5.50 -2.30 -17.05
C ASN A 103 -6.24 -1.07 -17.59
N ALA A 104 -5.71 -0.42 -18.64
CA ALA A 104 -6.37 0.71 -19.29
C ALA A 104 -7.72 0.31 -19.92
N GLU A 105 -7.77 -0.85 -20.59
CA GLU A 105 -9.00 -1.39 -21.19
C GLU A 105 -10.03 -1.80 -20.12
N GLU A 106 -9.61 -2.53 -19.08
CA GLU A 106 -10.45 -2.94 -17.95
C GLU A 106 -10.98 -1.72 -17.18
N GLY A 107 -10.12 -0.73 -16.91
CA GLY A 107 -10.48 0.51 -16.21
C GLY A 107 -11.48 1.36 -16.99
N LYS A 108 -11.25 1.57 -18.29
CA LYS A 108 -12.19 2.26 -19.17
C LYS A 108 -13.55 1.56 -19.19
N LYS A 109 -13.57 0.24 -19.36
CA LYS A 109 -14.81 -0.56 -19.34
C LYS A 109 -15.53 -0.43 -18.00
N PHE A 110 -14.79 -0.53 -16.89
CA PHE A 110 -15.34 -0.37 -15.55
C PHE A 110 -16.01 1.00 -15.38
N LEU A 111 -15.34 2.10 -15.73
CA LEU A 111 -15.86 3.45 -15.60
C LEU A 111 -17.08 3.70 -16.48
N GLU A 112 -17.09 3.16 -17.71
CA GLU A 112 -18.23 3.27 -18.62
C GLU A 112 -19.49 2.58 -18.09
N GLU A 113 -19.35 1.45 -17.41
CA GLU A 113 -20.48 0.79 -16.74
C GLU A 113 -20.83 1.45 -15.40
N ASN A 114 -19.83 1.93 -14.66
CA ASN A 114 -20.03 2.48 -13.33
C ASN A 114 -20.81 3.80 -13.35
N LYS A 115 -20.58 4.67 -14.35
CA LYS A 115 -21.35 5.93 -14.50
C LYS A 115 -22.85 5.74 -14.74
N LYS A 116 -23.28 4.54 -15.13
CA LYS A 116 -24.70 4.20 -15.35
C LYS A 116 -25.40 3.80 -14.04
N LYS A 117 -24.64 3.52 -12.97
CA LYS A 117 -25.21 3.07 -11.69
C LYS A 117 -25.89 4.24 -10.96
N SER A 118 -26.98 3.94 -10.28
CA SER A 118 -27.70 4.92 -9.46
C SER A 118 -26.80 5.55 -8.39
N GLY A 119 -26.89 6.87 -8.25
CA GLY A 119 -26.11 7.66 -7.28
C GLY A 119 -24.66 7.94 -7.68
N VAL A 120 -24.17 7.38 -8.80
CA VAL A 120 -22.86 7.74 -9.34
C VAL A 120 -22.98 9.04 -10.14
N LYS A 121 -22.08 9.98 -9.85
CA LYS A 121 -21.93 11.26 -10.54
C LYS A 121 -20.55 11.30 -11.20
N THR A 122 -20.44 11.96 -12.35
CA THR A 122 -19.18 12.14 -13.08
C THR A 122 -18.87 13.63 -13.20
N THR A 123 -17.64 14.01 -12.89
CA THR A 123 -17.16 15.39 -13.02
C THR A 123 -16.56 15.62 -14.42
N PRO A 124 -16.30 16.89 -14.82
CA PRO A 124 -15.68 17.19 -16.11
C PRO A 124 -14.28 16.57 -16.32
N SER A 125 -13.53 16.30 -15.24
CA SER A 125 -12.21 15.65 -15.32
C SER A 125 -12.31 14.14 -15.59
N GLY A 126 -13.50 13.56 -15.48
CA GLY A 126 -13.74 12.12 -15.59
C GLY A 126 -13.73 11.40 -14.25
N LEU A 127 -13.43 12.07 -13.13
CA LEU A 127 -13.65 11.51 -11.80
C LEU A 127 -15.12 11.11 -11.65
N GLN A 128 -15.36 9.88 -11.19
CA GLN A 128 -16.69 9.47 -10.77
C GLN A 128 -16.73 9.36 -9.25
N TYR A 129 -17.88 9.64 -8.65
CA TYR A 129 -18.06 9.48 -7.22
C TYR A 129 -19.50 9.10 -6.89
N LYS A 130 -19.66 8.46 -5.73
CA LYS A 130 -20.96 8.17 -5.12
C LYS A 130 -20.93 8.66 -3.68
N VAL A 131 -21.97 9.38 -3.30
CA VAL A 131 -22.16 9.78 -1.89
C VAL A 131 -22.78 8.61 -1.14
N GLU A 132 -22.05 8.05 -0.18
CA GLU A 132 -22.53 6.97 0.69
C GLU A 132 -23.20 7.53 1.96
N LYS A 133 -22.67 8.66 2.45
CA LYS A 133 -23.23 9.42 3.58
C LYS A 133 -22.96 10.90 3.35
N GLU A 134 -24.02 11.69 3.42
CA GLU A 134 -23.92 13.15 3.37
C GLU A 134 -23.31 13.69 4.68
N GLY A 135 -22.46 14.72 4.53
CA GLY A 135 -21.91 15.49 5.64
C GLY A 135 -22.62 16.84 5.76
N THR A 136 -22.12 17.71 6.63
CA THR A 136 -22.64 19.08 6.78
C THR A 136 -21.50 20.06 7.01
N GLY A 137 -21.74 21.34 6.74
CA GLY A 137 -20.75 22.41 6.96
C GLY A 137 -19.89 22.67 5.73
N ALA A 138 -18.75 23.32 5.92
CA ALA A 138 -17.86 23.71 4.83
C ALA A 138 -17.14 22.50 4.19
N ASN A 139 -16.67 22.71 2.97
CA ASN A 139 -15.76 21.80 2.26
C ASN A 139 -14.30 22.22 2.51
N PRO A 140 -13.35 21.27 2.51
CA PRO A 140 -11.93 21.60 2.57
C PRO A 140 -11.48 22.32 1.28
N THR A 141 -10.44 23.11 1.42
CA THR A 141 -9.70 23.77 0.34
C THR A 141 -8.43 22.98 0.02
N SER A 142 -7.79 23.26 -1.11
CA SER A 142 -6.54 22.58 -1.50
C SER A 142 -5.38 22.80 -0.52
N GLU A 143 -5.44 23.84 0.32
CA GLU A 143 -4.41 24.20 1.30
C GLU A 143 -4.60 23.48 2.65
N ASP A 144 -5.75 22.83 2.87
CA ASP A 144 -6.06 22.22 4.15
C ASP A 144 -5.36 20.88 4.38
N ILE A 145 -5.16 20.56 5.65
CA ILE A 145 -4.87 19.22 6.14
C ILE A 145 -6.22 18.57 6.46
N VAL A 146 -6.53 17.46 5.78
CA VAL A 146 -7.74 16.69 6.02
C VAL A 146 -7.45 15.51 6.94
N SER A 147 -8.37 15.21 7.84
CA SER A 147 -8.35 14.03 8.71
C SER A 147 -9.35 13.02 8.17
N VAL A 148 -8.89 11.86 7.73
CA VAL A 148 -9.70 10.89 6.96
C VAL A 148 -9.54 9.46 7.45
N ASN A 149 -10.61 8.66 7.31
CA ASN A 149 -10.48 7.22 7.15
C ASN A 149 -10.59 6.92 5.66
N TYR A 150 -9.74 6.05 5.12
CA TYR A 150 -9.82 5.61 3.74
C TYR A 150 -9.46 4.14 3.53
N VAL A 151 -9.99 3.59 2.43
CA VAL A 151 -9.57 2.31 1.85
C VAL A 151 -9.32 2.52 0.36
N LEU A 152 -8.14 2.11 -0.11
CA LEU A 152 -7.75 2.12 -1.51
C LEU A 152 -7.88 0.70 -2.08
N LYS A 153 -8.66 0.55 -3.15
CA LYS A 153 -8.86 -0.70 -3.86
C LYS A 153 -8.59 -0.57 -5.35
N THR A 154 -8.18 -1.67 -5.96
CA THR A 154 -8.25 -1.88 -7.42
C THR A 154 -9.66 -2.33 -7.81
N ILE A 155 -9.99 -2.25 -9.11
CA ILE A 155 -11.33 -2.57 -9.63
C ILE A 155 -11.74 -4.05 -9.44
N ASP A 156 -10.77 -4.94 -9.23
CA ASP A 156 -10.98 -6.35 -8.89
C ASP A 156 -11.23 -6.59 -7.39
N GLY A 157 -11.25 -5.52 -6.59
CA GLY A 157 -11.55 -5.56 -5.16
C GLY A 157 -10.35 -5.77 -4.24
N TYR A 158 -9.14 -5.89 -4.77
CA TYR A 158 -7.95 -5.99 -3.93
C TYR A 158 -7.70 -4.68 -3.17
N VAL A 159 -7.56 -4.81 -1.84
CA VAL A 159 -7.28 -3.68 -0.94
C VAL A 159 -5.78 -3.43 -0.94
N ALA A 160 -5.34 -2.41 -1.67
CA ALA A 160 -3.94 -2.01 -1.75
C ALA A 160 -3.50 -1.23 -0.50
N ASP A 161 -4.39 -0.40 0.06
CA ASP A 161 -4.11 0.31 1.30
C ASP A 161 -5.39 0.51 2.15
N ASP A 162 -5.22 0.56 3.47
CA ASP A 162 -6.30 0.76 4.43
C ASP A 162 -5.76 1.50 5.67
N SER A 163 -6.25 2.72 5.86
CA SER A 163 -5.92 3.57 7.01
C SER A 163 -6.17 2.91 8.37
N LYS A 164 -7.09 1.95 8.48
CA LYS A 164 -7.42 1.27 9.75
C LYS A 164 -6.23 0.52 10.35
N LYS A 165 -5.24 0.17 9.53
CA LYS A 165 -3.98 -0.44 9.99
C LYS A 165 -3.21 0.48 10.95
N ILE A 166 -3.50 1.79 10.95
CA ILE A 166 -2.90 2.79 11.84
C ILE A 166 -3.71 2.89 13.14
N ASN A 167 -3.77 1.79 13.89
CA ASN A 167 -4.46 1.69 15.18
C ASN A 167 -5.93 2.18 15.16
N GLY A 168 -6.61 2.07 14.02
CA GLY A 168 -8.00 2.52 13.86
C GLY A 168 -8.22 4.03 13.97
N LYS A 169 -7.17 4.85 13.87
CA LYS A 169 -7.28 6.31 13.94
C LYS A 169 -7.35 6.93 12.54
N PRO A 170 -8.09 8.06 12.38
CA PRO A 170 -8.01 8.87 11.17
C PRO A 170 -6.58 9.36 10.90
N VAL A 171 -6.26 9.54 9.63
CA VAL A 171 -4.96 10.00 9.16
C VAL A 171 -5.06 11.45 8.70
N ASP A 172 -4.15 12.29 9.20
CA ASP A 172 -4.02 13.68 8.75
C ASP A 172 -3.14 13.74 7.49
N ILE A 173 -3.69 14.26 6.38
CA ILE A 173 -3.04 14.32 5.07
C ILE A 173 -3.18 15.74 4.50
N PRO A 174 -2.07 16.40 4.09
CA PRO A 174 -2.15 17.65 3.33
C PRO A 174 -2.83 17.40 1.98
N LEU A 175 -3.94 18.09 1.70
CA LEU A 175 -4.75 17.79 0.52
C LEU A 175 -3.99 18.06 -0.78
N ASN A 176 -3.04 18.98 -0.81
CA ASN A 176 -2.21 19.24 -1.98
C ASN A 176 -1.11 18.19 -2.28
N GLN A 177 -0.92 17.18 -1.41
CA GLN A 177 0.14 16.15 -1.56
C GLN A 177 -0.38 14.79 -2.06
N VAL A 178 -1.66 14.71 -2.41
CA VAL A 178 -2.32 13.49 -2.91
C VAL A 178 -2.61 13.59 -4.41
N VAL A 179 -3.03 12.47 -5.00
CA VAL A 179 -3.34 12.40 -6.45
C VAL A 179 -4.50 13.31 -6.86
N PRO A 180 -4.52 13.85 -8.09
CA PRO A 180 -5.51 14.84 -8.53
C PRO A 180 -6.98 14.44 -8.29
N GLY A 181 -7.35 13.19 -8.55
CA GLY A 181 -8.73 12.73 -8.35
C GLY A 181 -9.14 12.70 -6.88
N TRP A 182 -8.19 12.49 -5.97
CA TRP A 182 -8.45 12.56 -4.53
C TRP A 182 -8.57 14.01 -4.07
N GLN A 183 -7.72 14.92 -4.57
CA GLN A 183 -7.86 16.36 -4.34
C GLN A 183 -9.23 16.87 -4.76
N GLU A 184 -9.65 16.52 -5.98
CA GLU A 184 -10.94 16.91 -6.52
C GLU A 184 -12.08 16.32 -5.70
N GLY A 185 -12.07 15.00 -5.46
CA GLY A 185 -13.13 14.30 -4.75
C GLY A 185 -13.34 14.77 -3.32
N VAL A 186 -12.26 14.99 -2.56
CA VAL A 186 -12.35 15.44 -1.16
C VAL A 186 -12.82 16.89 -1.05
N LYS A 187 -12.52 17.76 -2.02
CA LYS A 187 -13.10 19.12 -2.07
C LYS A 187 -14.62 19.13 -2.30
N LEU A 188 -15.20 18.02 -2.79
CA LEU A 188 -16.64 17.85 -2.90
C LEU A 188 -17.29 17.33 -1.61
N MET A 189 -16.49 16.97 -0.61
CA MET A 189 -16.94 16.37 0.65
C MET A 189 -17.10 17.43 1.73
N ASN A 190 -18.19 17.32 2.51
CA ASN A 190 -18.37 18.08 3.74
C ASN A 190 -17.87 17.27 4.93
N LYS A 191 -17.57 17.93 6.05
CA LYS A 191 -17.21 17.24 7.29
C LYS A 191 -18.26 16.18 7.65
N GLY A 192 -17.79 14.98 7.98
CA GLY A 192 -18.60 13.82 8.36
C GLY A 192 -19.18 13.02 7.19
N SER A 193 -18.93 13.41 5.95
CA SER A 193 -19.39 12.68 4.78
C SER A 193 -18.55 11.43 4.50
N LYS A 194 -19.15 10.47 3.81
CA LYS A 194 -18.47 9.29 3.28
C LYS A 194 -18.77 9.14 1.79
N TYR A 195 -17.73 9.19 0.96
CA TYR A 195 -17.84 9.06 -0.49
C TYR A 195 -17.07 7.82 -0.96
N THR A 196 -17.53 7.23 -2.06
CA THR A 196 -16.73 6.32 -2.87
C THR A 196 -16.28 7.08 -4.12
N LEU A 197 -14.98 7.23 -4.31
CA LEU A 197 -14.37 7.86 -5.49
C LEU A 197 -13.87 6.76 -6.44
N TYR A 198 -14.19 6.88 -7.72
CA TYR A 198 -13.68 6.00 -8.79
C TYR A 198 -12.80 6.86 -9.70
N VAL A 199 -11.50 6.67 -9.59
CA VAL A 199 -10.48 7.57 -10.09
C VAL A 199 -9.82 6.94 -11.33
N PRO A 200 -10.00 7.51 -12.54
CA PRO A 200 -9.27 7.09 -13.73
C PRO A 200 -7.76 7.17 -13.51
N SER A 201 -6.98 6.37 -14.25
CA SER A 201 -5.53 6.30 -14.09
C SER A 201 -4.82 7.64 -14.20
N GLU A 202 -5.32 8.53 -15.07
CA GLU A 202 -4.79 9.86 -15.36
C GLU A 202 -4.96 10.82 -14.19
N LEU A 203 -5.97 10.59 -13.34
CA LEU A 203 -6.21 11.33 -12.10
C LEU A 203 -5.64 10.61 -10.86
N ALA A 204 -5.01 9.45 -11.06
CA ALA A 204 -4.38 8.63 -10.04
C ALA A 204 -2.84 8.62 -10.23
N TYR A 205 -2.25 7.45 -10.50
CA TYR A 205 -0.80 7.27 -10.60
C TYR A 205 -0.29 6.93 -12.02
N GLY A 206 -1.17 6.88 -13.01
CA GLY A 206 -0.82 6.64 -14.41
C GLY A 206 -0.02 5.35 -14.66
N GLU A 207 0.89 5.39 -15.63
CA GLU A 207 1.64 4.23 -16.11
C GLU A 207 2.65 3.65 -15.11
N ASN A 208 3.10 4.43 -14.12
CA ASN A 208 4.16 4.01 -13.19
C ASN A 208 3.64 3.95 -11.74
N GLY A 209 2.36 3.64 -11.59
CA GLY A 209 1.71 3.64 -10.29
C GLY A 209 2.18 2.53 -9.34
N PRO A 210 2.18 2.79 -8.02
CA PRO A 210 2.63 1.82 -7.01
C PRO A 210 1.71 0.60 -6.88
N VAL A 211 0.47 0.70 -7.38
CA VAL A 211 -0.53 -0.39 -7.40
C VAL A 211 -0.60 -1.05 -8.79
N GLY A 212 0.36 -0.76 -9.65
CA GLY A 212 0.42 -1.22 -11.04
C GLY A 212 0.10 -0.13 -12.05
N PRO A 213 0.45 -0.37 -13.32
CA PRO A 213 0.35 0.62 -14.37
C PRO A 213 -1.10 0.82 -14.82
N ASN A 214 -1.48 2.06 -15.13
CA ASN A 214 -2.79 2.43 -15.69
C ASN A 214 -3.99 1.87 -14.91
N GLN A 215 -3.82 1.74 -13.59
CA GLN A 215 -4.90 1.27 -12.72
C GLN A 215 -5.93 2.38 -12.50
N THR A 216 -7.20 2.05 -12.79
CA THR A 216 -8.32 2.77 -12.21
C THR A 216 -8.45 2.37 -10.74
N LEU A 217 -8.58 3.33 -9.86
CA LEU A 217 -8.57 3.11 -8.42
C LEU A 217 -9.91 3.48 -7.79
N ILE A 218 -10.27 2.76 -6.74
CA ILE A 218 -11.47 3.01 -5.95
C ILE A 218 -11.02 3.43 -4.56
N PHE A 219 -11.41 4.64 -4.15
CA PHE A 219 -11.18 5.14 -2.80
C PHE A 219 -12.50 5.23 -2.06
N GLU A 220 -12.65 4.48 -0.98
CA GLU A 220 -13.70 4.76 0.00
C GLU A 220 -13.11 5.74 1.00
N VAL A 221 -13.69 6.94 1.10
CA VAL A 221 -13.16 8.03 1.94
C VAL A 221 -14.25 8.50 2.89
N GLU A 222 -13.92 8.58 4.18
CA GLU A 222 -14.70 9.25 5.20
C GLU A 222 -13.92 10.49 5.67
N LEU A 223 -14.48 11.67 5.46
CA LEU A 223 -13.89 12.93 5.91
C LEU A 223 -14.30 13.18 7.36
N VAL A 224 -13.37 13.02 8.29
CA VAL A 224 -13.63 13.16 9.73
C VAL A 224 -13.52 14.63 10.15
N ASP A 225 -12.45 15.31 9.73
CA ASP A 225 -12.23 16.73 10.00
C ASP A 225 -11.29 17.37 8.97
N PHE A 226 -11.10 18.69 9.03
CA PHE A 226 -10.03 19.38 8.30
C PHE A 226 -9.63 20.69 8.98
N LYS A 227 -8.40 21.15 8.73
CA LYS A 227 -7.83 22.37 9.29
C LYS A 227 -6.87 23.04 8.30
N PRO A 228 -6.68 24.37 8.37
CA PRO A 228 -5.63 25.06 7.61
C PRO A 228 -4.23 24.48 7.92
N ASP A 229 -3.35 24.41 6.92
CA ASP A 229 -1.95 24.03 7.14
C ASP A 229 -1.18 25.17 7.83
N SER A 230 -1.14 25.11 9.17
CA SER A 230 -0.49 26.11 10.02
C SER A 230 1.02 26.27 9.81
N LYS A 231 1.67 25.41 9.01
CA LYS A 231 3.10 25.57 8.70
C LYS A 231 3.38 26.74 7.74
N LYS A 232 2.41 27.15 6.93
CA LYS A 232 2.55 28.32 6.04
C LYS A 232 2.35 29.65 6.78
N ASP A 233 1.49 29.68 7.79
CA ASP A 233 1.24 30.90 8.59
C ASP A 233 2.47 31.34 9.40
N GLN A 234 3.38 30.41 9.74
CA GLN A 234 4.63 30.75 10.43
C GLN A 234 5.70 31.35 9.50
N GLN A 235 5.58 31.23 8.18
CA GLN A 235 6.50 31.87 7.21
C GLN A 235 6.00 33.25 6.73
N ALA A 236 4.76 33.63 7.05
CA ALA A 236 4.15 34.89 6.63
C ALA A 236 4.14 35.98 7.71
N ILE A 237 5.06 35.94 8.69
CA ILE A 237 5.32 37.12 9.54
C ILE A 237 6.04 38.15 8.64
N PRO A 238 5.46 39.33 8.35
CA PRO A 238 6.17 40.36 7.61
C PRO A 238 7.42 40.76 8.41
N GLN A 239 8.61 40.70 7.81
CA GLN A 239 9.87 41.14 8.41
C GLN A 239 9.97 42.67 8.65
N GLY A 240 8.85 43.36 8.85
CA GLY A 240 8.77 44.82 8.92
C GLY A 240 8.23 45.40 10.24
N GLY A 241 8.08 44.61 11.31
CA GLY A 241 7.30 45.02 12.49
C GLY A 241 7.98 45.05 13.85
N ILE A 242 9.25 44.65 13.99
CA ILE A 242 9.94 44.61 15.30
C ILE A 242 11.10 45.61 15.28
N LYS A 243 10.82 46.91 15.40
CA LYS A 243 11.86 47.92 15.65
C LYS A 243 11.43 49.08 16.56
N GLN A 244 10.39 48.93 17.37
CA GLN A 244 9.96 50.01 18.28
C GLN A 244 9.64 49.60 19.74
N MET A 245 10.02 48.40 20.18
CA MET A 245 9.82 48.01 21.60
C MET A 245 11.08 47.92 22.46
N ASP A 246 12.28 48.11 21.89
CA ASP A 246 13.53 47.90 22.63
C ASP A 246 14.25 49.19 23.10
N GLU A 247 13.74 50.38 22.77
CA GLU A 247 14.40 51.64 23.15
C GLU A 247 13.93 52.24 24.49
N GLU A 248 12.78 51.83 25.02
CA GLU A 248 12.29 52.34 26.31
C GLU A 248 12.77 51.55 27.53
N GLN A 249 13.11 50.26 27.38
CA GLN A 249 13.56 49.44 28.52
C GLN A 249 15.05 49.57 28.85
N ASN A 250 15.86 50.20 27.98
CA ASN A 250 17.31 50.31 28.19
C ASN A 250 17.75 51.67 28.80
N LYS A 251 16.81 52.54 29.19
CA LYS A 251 17.12 53.78 29.93
C LYS A 251 17.13 53.60 31.46
N ASP A 252 16.41 52.61 31.98
CA ASP A 252 16.26 52.43 33.44
C ASP A 252 17.38 51.61 34.09
N LEU A 253 18.23 50.93 33.29
CA LEU A 253 19.34 50.12 33.80
C LEU A 253 20.66 50.89 34.01
N ASN A 254 20.79 52.11 33.48
CA ASN A 254 22.06 52.84 33.50
C ASN A 254 22.15 53.99 34.53
N VAL A 255 21.20 54.10 35.46
CA VAL A 255 21.21 55.13 36.54
C VAL A 255 21.63 54.55 37.90
N GLN A 256 21.64 53.24 38.10
CA GLN A 256 21.96 52.62 39.41
C GLN A 256 23.45 52.31 39.65
N SER A 257 24.36 52.59 38.72
CA SER A 257 25.79 52.26 38.86
C SER A 257 26.69 53.39 39.37
N GLN A 258 26.13 54.55 39.74
CA GLN A 258 26.91 55.67 40.31
C GLN A 258 26.46 56.01 41.74
N GLN A 259 26.88 55.20 42.72
CA GLN A 259 27.05 55.67 44.10
C GLN A 259 28.49 55.41 44.58
N PRO A 260 29.18 56.41 45.14
CA PRO A 260 30.59 56.30 45.51
C PRO A 260 30.77 55.54 46.83
N LYS A 261 31.73 54.61 46.87
CA LYS A 261 32.22 54.00 48.12
C LYS A 261 33.10 55.01 48.86
N LYS A 262 32.75 55.27 50.13
CA LYS A 262 33.67 55.80 51.15
C LYS A 262 34.59 54.69 51.66
#